data_AF-A0A365Z6F4-F1
#
_entry.id   AF-A0A365Z6F4-F1
#
_cell.length_a   1.000
_cell.length_b   1.000
_cell.length_c   1.000
_cell.angle_alpha   90.00
_cell.angle_beta   90.00
_cell.angle_gamma   90.00
#
_symmetry.space_group_name_H-M   'P 1'
#
loop_
_entity.id
_entity.type
_entity.pdbx_description
1 polymer ?
#
loop_
_entity_poly.entity_id
_entity_poly.type
_entity_poly.pdbx_seq_one_letter_code
_entity_poly.pdbx_strand_id
1 'polypeptide(L)'
;MPVYDAESMNITAGSLDRLAEEFRSAKAKMKGVEGESPFGDVEDPENPDKVSGTLGSFTSGMQSEFETAAGLMTAASTALRDAVAAMGEADATAADNLTVREV
;
A
#
# COMPACT_ATOMS: atom_id res chain seq x y z
N MET A 1 8.25 -28.09 -4.59
CA MET A 1 8.03 -26.64 -4.46
C MET A 1 7.07 -26.42 -3.30
N PRO A 2 7.21 -25.36 -2.48
CA PRO A 2 6.16 -25.02 -1.53
C PRO A 2 4.85 -24.87 -2.29
N VAL A 3 3.82 -25.61 -1.88
CA VAL A 3 2.47 -25.50 -2.43
C VAL A 3 1.85 -24.31 -1.70
N TYR A 4 1.95 -23.12 -2.27
CA TYR A 4 1.09 -22.02 -1.84
C TYR A 4 -0.28 -22.32 -2.43
N ASP A 5 -1.24 -22.67 -1.59
CA ASP A 5 -2.61 -22.87 -2.04
C ASP A 5 -3.25 -21.50 -2.36
N ALA A 6 -4.17 -21.50 -3.32
CA ALA A 6 -4.83 -20.30 -3.80
C ALA A 6 -5.63 -19.56 -2.69
N GLU A 7 -6.10 -20.28 -1.67
CA GLU A 7 -6.84 -19.72 -0.54
C GLU A 7 -5.92 -18.88 0.34
N SER A 8 -4.74 -19.40 0.69
CA SER A 8 -3.69 -18.69 1.44
C SER A 8 -3.22 -17.41 0.73
N MET A 9 -3.09 -17.46 -0.60
CA MET A 9 -2.74 -16.28 -1.40
C MET A 9 -3.84 -15.22 -1.39
N ASN A 10 -5.11 -15.64 -1.49
CA ASN A 10 -6.26 -14.72 -1.39
C ASN A 10 -6.40 -14.10 0.01
N ILE A 11 -6.19 -14.87 1.08
CA ILE A 11 -6.18 -14.36 2.46
C ILE A 11 -5.09 -13.30 2.63
N THR A 12 -3.90 -13.57 2.08
CA THR A 12 -2.78 -12.63 2.12
C THR A 12 -3.10 -11.37 1.33
N ALA A 13 -3.65 -11.49 0.12
CA ALA A 13 -4.08 -10.35 -0.69
C ALA A 13 -5.11 -9.48 0.04
N GLY A 14 -6.08 -10.09 0.72
CA GLY A 14 -7.06 -9.36 1.54
C GLY A 14 -6.42 -8.63 2.74
N SER A 15 -5.37 -9.20 3.32
CA SER A 15 -4.63 -8.56 4.42
C SER A 15 -3.82 -7.35 3.93
N LEU A 16 -3.22 -7.46 2.74
CA LEU A 16 -2.51 -6.36 2.09
C LEU A 16 -3.45 -5.20 1.70
N ASP A 17 -4.66 -5.50 1.21
CA ASP A 17 -5.67 -4.47 0.95
C ASP A 17 -6.05 -3.71 2.22
N ARG A 18 -6.19 -4.43 3.35
CA ARG A 18 -6.50 -3.82 4.64
C ARG A 18 -5.37 -2.90 5.10
N LEU A 19 -4.12 -3.33 4.94
CA LEU A 19 -2.95 -2.51 5.27
C LEU A 19 -2.82 -1.27 4.36
N ALA A 20 -3.15 -1.39 3.07
CA ALA A 20 -3.22 -0.24 2.17
C ALA A 20 -4.22 0.81 2.66
N GLU A 21 -5.38 0.37 3.15
CA GLU A 21 -6.40 1.26 3.70
C GLU A 21 -6.00 1.90 5.03
N GLU A 22 -5.27 1.16 5.87
CA GLU A 22 -4.68 1.71 7.09
C GLU A 22 -3.68 2.83 6.77
N PHE A 23 -2.83 2.68 5.75
CA PHE A 23 -1.92 3.73 5.30
C PHE A 23 -2.66 4.96 4.77
N ARG A 24 -3.73 4.78 3.98
CA ARG A 24 -4.58 5.90 3.53
C ARG A 24 -5.25 6.61 4.69
N SER A 25 -5.76 5.86 5.66
CA SER A 25 -6.35 6.39 6.88
C SER A 25 -5.34 7.14 7.74
N ALA A 26 -4.11 6.63 7.88
CA ALA A 26 -3.03 7.29 8.60
C ALA A 26 -2.63 8.61 7.92
N LYS A 27 -2.48 8.60 6.60
CA LYS A 27 -2.25 9.80 5.78
C LYS A 27 -3.34 10.85 6.00
N ALA A 28 -4.61 10.46 5.97
CA ALA A 28 -5.74 11.37 6.15
C ALA A 28 -5.78 12.02 7.56
N LYS A 29 -5.26 11.33 8.57
CA LYS A 29 -5.12 11.86 9.94
C LYS A 29 -3.92 12.79 10.10
N MET A 30 -2.94 12.70 9.21
CA MET A 30 -1.74 13.54 9.25
C MET A 30 -2.03 14.92 8.68
N LYS A 31 -2.55 15.78 9.54
CA LYS A 31 -2.68 17.21 9.26
C LYS A 31 -1.37 17.91 9.60
N GLY A 32 -0.93 18.78 8.69
CA GLY A 32 0.18 19.69 8.99
C GLY A 32 -0.21 20.71 10.05
N VAL A 33 0.73 21.56 10.43
CA VAL A 33 0.42 22.73 11.23
C VAL A 33 -0.44 23.68 10.39
N GLU A 34 -1.72 23.80 10.73
CA GLU A 34 -2.66 24.75 10.12
C GLU A 34 -2.84 25.93 11.08
N GLY A 35 -2.49 27.14 10.65
CA GLY A 35 -2.61 28.37 11.46
C GLY A 35 -1.35 28.75 12.22
N GLU A 36 -1.51 29.34 13.39
CA GLU A 36 -0.41 29.82 14.24
C GLU A 36 0.43 28.63 14.74
N SER A 37 1.77 28.78 14.70
CA SER A 37 2.68 27.70 15.09
C SER A 37 2.43 27.30 16.55
N PRO A 38 2.25 26.00 16.86
CA PRO A 38 2.07 25.54 18.24
C PRO A 38 3.34 25.73 19.09
N PHE A 39 4.45 26.08 18.44
CA PHE A 39 5.71 26.41 19.08
C PHE A 39 5.87 27.93 19.33
N GLY A 40 4.86 28.74 18.99
CA GLY A 40 4.91 30.21 19.02
C GLY A 40 5.77 30.79 17.89
N ASP A 41 6.10 32.08 18.01
CA ASP A 41 7.11 32.75 17.18
C ASP A 41 8.49 32.15 17.47
N VAL A 42 8.75 30.99 16.86
CA VAL A 42 10.11 30.45 16.74
C VAL A 42 10.80 31.21 15.61
N GLU A 43 10.98 32.51 15.80
CA GLU A 43 11.85 33.32 14.96
C GLU A 43 13.28 32.89 15.30
N ASP A 44 13.91 32.14 14.40
CA ASP A 44 15.36 32.28 14.28
C ASP A 44 15.58 33.73 13.80
N PRO A 45 16.20 34.61 14.60
CA PRO A 45 16.39 36.00 14.21
C PRO A 45 17.20 36.16 12.91
N GLU A 46 17.88 35.09 12.45
CA GLU A 46 18.55 35.05 11.16
C GLU A 46 17.72 34.40 10.04
N ASN A 47 16.64 33.65 10.33
CA ASN A 47 15.77 32.99 9.35
C ASN A 47 14.33 32.68 9.88
N PRO A 48 13.44 33.68 9.94
CA PRO A 48 12.10 33.51 10.52
C PRO A 48 11.20 32.50 9.78
N ASP A 49 11.39 32.27 8.47
CA ASP A 49 10.54 31.37 7.66
C ASP A 49 10.89 29.86 7.80
N LYS A 50 11.99 29.52 8.48
CA LYS A 50 12.62 28.19 8.37
C LYS A 50 11.83 27.09 9.07
N VAL A 51 11.21 27.39 10.22
CA VAL A 51 10.55 26.38 11.07
C VAL A 51 9.23 25.92 10.44
N SER A 52 8.39 26.86 10.01
CA SER A 52 7.12 26.55 9.34
C SER A 52 7.35 25.79 8.03
N GLY A 53 8.31 26.25 7.21
CA GLY A 53 8.69 25.56 5.97
C GLY A 53 9.22 24.14 6.19
N THR A 54 9.98 23.91 7.26
CA THR A 54 10.49 22.58 7.61
C THR A 54 9.37 21.64 8.04
N LEU A 55 8.44 22.10 8.89
CA LEU A 55 7.30 21.29 9.33
C LEU A 55 6.35 20.95 8.17
N GLY A 56 6.11 21.92 7.27
CA GLY A 56 5.34 21.70 6.05
C GLY A 56 5.99 20.67 5.13
N SER A 57 7.31 20.79 4.90
CA SER A 57 8.07 19.86 4.07
C SER A 57 8.09 18.45 4.66
N PHE A 58 8.27 18.33 5.98
CA PHE A 58 8.20 17.05 6.69
C PHE A 58 6.82 16.39 6.55
N THR A 59 5.76 17.16 6.79
CA THR A 59 4.38 16.66 6.67
C THR A 59 4.11 16.18 5.24
N SER A 60 4.48 16.98 4.24
CA SER A 60 4.31 16.63 2.82
C SER A 60 5.11 15.37 2.45
N GLY A 61 6.36 15.27 2.89
CA GLY A 61 7.20 14.09 2.67
C GLY A 61 6.57 12.83 3.27
N MET A 62 6.15 12.89 4.52
CA MET A 62 5.47 11.77 5.18
C MET A 62 4.17 11.37 4.47
N GLN A 63 3.39 12.34 3.96
CA GLN A 63 2.15 12.05 3.22
C GLN A 63 2.45 11.31 1.90
N SER A 64 3.57 11.62 1.26
CA SER A 64 4.07 10.92 0.06
C SER A 64 4.51 9.48 0.37
N GLU A 65 5.20 9.28 1.49
CA GLU A 65 5.61 7.93 1.93
C GLU A 65 4.40 7.03 2.21
N PHE A 66 3.37 7.56 2.89
CA PHE A 66 2.13 6.80 3.12
C PHE A 66 1.40 6.45 1.82
N GLU A 67 1.36 7.38 0.86
CA GLU A 67 0.76 7.10 -0.46
C GLU A 67 1.53 5.99 -1.19
N THR A 68 2.86 6.07 -1.16
CA THR A 68 3.74 5.07 -1.78
C THR A 68 3.54 3.70 -1.14
N ALA A 69 3.50 3.65 0.20
CA ALA A 69 3.26 2.42 0.94
C ALA A 69 1.89 1.81 0.60
N ALA A 70 0.82 2.62 0.55
CA ALA A 70 -0.51 2.15 0.14
C ALA A 70 -0.50 1.59 -1.29
N GLY A 71 0.18 2.28 -2.22
CA GLY A 71 0.34 1.83 -3.61
C GLY A 71 1.06 0.48 -3.72
N LEU A 72 2.15 0.29 -2.97
CA LEU A 72 2.90 -0.96 -2.94
C LEU A 72 2.05 -2.13 -2.41
N MET A 73 1.27 -1.91 -1.35
CA MET A 73 0.38 -2.93 -0.79
C MET A 73 -0.73 -3.32 -1.77
N THR A 74 -1.32 -2.35 -2.46
CA THR A 74 -2.32 -2.62 -3.53
C THR A 74 -1.69 -3.35 -4.71
N ALA A 75 -0.49 -2.98 -5.15
CA ALA A 75 0.19 -3.70 -6.23
C ALA A 75 0.49 -5.16 -5.85
N ALA A 76 0.92 -5.39 -4.62
CA ALA A 76 1.18 -6.74 -4.11
C ALA A 76 -0.10 -7.59 -4.00
N SER A 77 -1.22 -7.01 -3.54
CA SER A 77 -2.50 -7.73 -3.48
C SER A 77 -3.02 -8.09 -4.88
N THR A 78 -2.88 -7.19 -5.86
CA THR A 78 -3.20 -7.48 -7.26
C THR A 78 -2.34 -8.60 -7.81
N ALA A 79 -1.01 -8.55 -7.62
CA ALA A 79 -0.11 -9.59 -8.11
C ALA A 79 -0.44 -10.99 -7.54
N LEU A 80 -0.84 -11.06 -6.26
CA LEU A 80 -1.29 -12.32 -5.66
C LEU A 80 -2.58 -12.84 -6.31
N ARG A 81 -3.55 -11.98 -6.61
CA ARG A 81 -4.80 -12.36 -7.28
C ARG A 81 -4.56 -12.80 -8.73
N ASP A 82 -3.67 -12.11 -9.44
CA ASP A 82 -3.28 -12.47 -10.81
C ASP A 82 -2.61 -13.84 -10.84
N ALA A 83 -1.73 -14.12 -9.86
CA ALA A 83 -1.10 -15.43 -9.72
C ALA A 83 -2.13 -16.53 -9.42
N VAL A 84 -3.10 -16.27 -8.53
CA VAL A 84 -4.21 -17.20 -8.27
C VAL A 84 -5.04 -17.48 -9.53
N ALA A 85 -5.35 -16.44 -10.32
CA ALA A 85 -6.09 -16.60 -11.57
C ALA A 85 -5.32 -17.47 -12.58
N ALA A 86 -4.02 -17.20 -12.76
CA ALA A 86 -3.16 -17.99 -13.64
C ALA A 86 -3.04 -19.45 -13.20
N MET A 87 -3.00 -19.71 -11.89
CA MET A 87 -3.03 -21.09 -11.36
C MET A 87 -4.35 -21.78 -11.68
N GLY A 88 -5.49 -21.10 -11.53
CA GLY A 88 -6.80 -21.65 -11.87
C GLY A 88 -6.95 -21.98 -13.36
N GLU A 89 -6.42 -21.13 -14.25
CA GLU A 89 -6.40 -21.39 -15.70
C GLU A 89 -5.53 -22.59 -16.06
N ALA A 90 -4.37 -22.73 -15.40
CA ALA A 90 -3.48 -23.87 -15.60
C ALA A 90 -4.13 -25.19 -15.15
N ASP A 91 -4.81 -25.19 -14.00
CA ASP A 91 -5.53 -26.37 -13.49
C ASP A 91 -6.71 -26.76 -14.40
N ALA A 92 -7.47 -25.78 -14.91
CA ALA A 92 -8.55 -26.03 -15.87
C ALA A 92 -8.01 -26.64 -17.19
N THR A 93 -6.91 -26.09 -17.71
CA THR A 93 -6.26 -26.62 -18.92
C THR A 93 -5.72 -28.03 -18.72
N ALA A 94 -5.17 -28.32 -17.53
CA ALA A 94 -4.70 -29.66 -17.18
C ALA A 94 -5.87 -30.67 -17.12
N ALA A 95 -7.00 -30.28 -16.54
CA ALA A 95 -8.21 -31.10 -16.48
C ALA A 95 -8.78 -31.38 -17.89
N ASP A 96 -8.86 -30.37 -18.75
CA ASP A 96 -9.31 -30.52 -20.14
C ASP A 96 -8.40 -31.48 -20.92
N ASN A 97 -7.08 -31.38 -20.77
CA ASN A 97 -6.15 -32.29 -21.45
C ASN A 97 -6.24 -33.75 -20.95
N LEU A 98 -6.55 -33.96 -19.67
CA LEU A 98 -6.76 -35.30 -19.11
C LEU A 98 -8.06 -35.91 -19.67
N THR A 99 -9.14 -35.14 -19.74
CA THR A 99 -10.43 -35.62 -20.27
C THR A 99 -10.36 -35.94 -21.77
N VAL A 100 -9.55 -35.21 -22.56
CA VAL A 100 -9.34 -35.49 -24.00
C VAL A 100 -8.50 -36.76 -24.25
N ARG A 101 -7.63 -37.16 -23.32
CA ARG A 101 -6.79 -38.37 -23.45
C ARG A 101 -7.49 -39.68 -23.06
N GLU A 102 -8.60 -39.62 -22.34
CA GLU A 102 -9.37 -40.79 -21.90
C GLU A 102 -10.46 -41.25 -22.90
N VAL A 103 -10.57 -40.60 -24.07
CA VAL A 103 -11.55 -40.90 -25.14
C VAL A 103 -10.90 -41.58 -26.35
#